data_AF-A0A1J0WEU8-F1
#
_entry.id   AF-A0A1J0WEU8-F1
#
_cell.length_a   1.000
_cell.length_b   1.000
_cell.length_c   1.000
_cell.angle_alpha   90.00
_cell.angle_beta   90.00
_cell.angle_gamma   90.00
#
_symmetry.space_group_name_H-M   'P 1'
#
loop_
_entity.id
_entity.type
_entity.pdbx_description
1 polymer ?
#
loop_
_entity_poly.entity_id
_entity_poly.type
_entity_poly.pdbx_seq_one_letter_code
_entity_poly.pdbx_strand_id
1 'polypeptide(L)'
;MRGWTHFTKWGLAGAVASGLLACDMPAPVEPSLKPQPRPERAAAAPPPQVAQPTSKKSAALRSYLNQVQTAQLSQGLLRQDGGGVDTPFTASVLARNFEQIAFFNEYDGAFTGRGGPSPLRRWEDPVRMEVIFGDSVPPSQQAADRKDVHAYARRLGLVTGHPVSTGGRPNFVVVIASEDDRAETLAKIANRLPGISDASLRALSEMRRDTYCAVAAYAAGPSSNTYTAAVAVIRSENPDLLRLSCIQEELAQGMGLANDSPAARPSIFNDDDEFALLTGHDELLLKMLYDPRLKPGMVAGDARETVQEIAAELTGGPV
;
A
#
# COMPACT_ATOMS: atom_id res chain seq x y z
N MET A 1 -78.32 16.38 6.53
CA MET A 1 -79.18 16.09 5.36
C MET A 1 -78.36 15.27 4.37
N ARG A 2 -78.92 14.13 3.92
CA ARG A 2 -78.69 13.36 2.67
C ARG A 2 -77.37 13.62 1.92
N GLY A 3 -76.53 12.65 1.58
CA GLY A 3 -76.67 11.20 1.45
C GLY A 3 -75.85 10.76 0.23
N TRP A 4 -75.08 9.68 0.34
CA TRP A 4 -74.64 8.94 -0.84
C TRP A 4 -74.53 7.45 -0.49
N THR A 5 -75.40 6.66 -1.09
CA THR A 5 -75.41 5.20 -1.09
C THR A 5 -75.24 4.70 -2.52
N HIS A 6 -74.46 3.63 -2.68
CA HIS A 6 -74.58 2.46 -3.58
C HIS A 6 -73.16 1.86 -3.72
N PHE A 7 -72.71 0.85 -2.99
CA PHE A 7 -73.06 -0.58 -2.93
C PHE A 7 -72.96 -1.37 -4.25
N THR A 8 -71.84 -2.11 -4.39
CA THR A 8 -71.67 -3.49 -4.93
C THR A 8 -70.16 -3.80 -4.75
N LYS A 9 -69.63 -4.65 -3.85
CA LYS A 9 -69.91 -6.00 -3.34
C LYS A 9 -69.68 -7.12 -4.38
N TRP A 10 -68.83 -8.08 -3.97
CA TRP A 10 -68.47 -9.41 -4.53
C TRP A 10 -67.15 -9.41 -5.35
N GLY A 11 -66.16 -10.28 -5.12
CA GLY A 11 -66.06 -11.44 -4.25
C GLY A 11 -64.61 -11.99 -4.22
N LEU A 12 -64.35 -12.86 -3.22
CA LEU A 12 -63.11 -13.61 -2.99
C LEU A 12 -62.59 -14.34 -4.23
N ALA A 13 -61.26 -14.34 -4.40
CA ALA A 13 -60.50 -15.53 -4.77
C ALA A 13 -59.04 -15.34 -4.33
N GLY A 14 -58.61 -16.10 -3.32
CA GLY A 14 -57.21 -16.25 -2.99
C GLY A 14 -56.51 -17.10 -4.06
N ALA A 15 -55.34 -16.65 -4.50
CA ALA A 15 -54.43 -17.47 -5.30
C ALA A 15 -53.07 -17.48 -4.61
N VAL A 16 -52.76 -18.65 -4.06
CA VAL A 16 -51.44 -19.08 -3.57
C VAL A 16 -50.48 -19.02 -4.76
N ALA A 17 -49.44 -18.17 -4.68
CA ALA A 17 -48.34 -18.20 -5.64
C ALA A 17 -47.34 -19.28 -5.21
N SER A 18 -47.58 -20.50 -5.68
CA SER A 18 -46.65 -21.63 -5.60
C SER A 18 -45.41 -21.36 -6.46
N GLY A 19 -44.23 -21.66 -5.90
CA GLY A 19 -42.95 -21.54 -6.58
C GLY A 19 -42.88 -22.42 -7.84
N LEU A 20 -42.37 -21.84 -8.93
CA LEU A 20 -41.93 -22.58 -10.09
C LEU A 20 -40.40 -22.61 -10.08
N LEU A 21 -39.86 -23.76 -9.67
CA LEU A 21 -38.54 -24.22 -10.05
C LEU A 21 -38.55 -24.37 -11.58
N ALA A 22 -37.81 -23.51 -12.28
CA ALA A 22 -37.50 -23.74 -13.68
C ALA A 22 -36.49 -24.88 -13.77
N CYS A 23 -36.99 -26.11 -13.91
CA CYS A 23 -36.21 -27.22 -14.43
C CYS A 23 -36.00 -26.96 -15.92
N ASP A 24 -34.78 -26.59 -16.29
CA ASP A 24 -34.32 -26.59 -17.68
C ASP A 24 -34.35 -28.05 -18.16
N MET A 25 -35.35 -28.39 -18.99
CA MET A 25 -35.44 -29.69 -19.63
C MET A 25 -34.47 -29.68 -20.81
N PRO A 26 -33.38 -30.47 -20.80
CA PRO A 26 -32.47 -30.53 -21.93
C PRO A 26 -33.24 -31.06 -23.15
N ALA A 27 -33.12 -30.35 -24.27
CA ALA A 27 -33.74 -30.76 -25.53
C ALA A 27 -33.30 -32.18 -25.92
N PRO A 28 -34.17 -32.99 -26.56
CA PRO A 28 -33.80 -34.32 -27.00
C PRO A 28 -32.65 -34.23 -28.01
N VAL A 29 -31.49 -34.79 -27.66
CA VAL A 29 -30.35 -34.88 -28.58
C VAL A 29 -30.64 -36.00 -29.57
N GLU A 30 -30.84 -35.67 -30.85
CA GLU A 30 -30.96 -36.69 -31.90
C GLU A 30 -29.67 -37.53 -31.95
N PRO A 31 -29.75 -38.87 -31.93
CA PRO A 31 -28.57 -39.71 -31.99
C PRO A 31 -27.91 -39.60 -33.37
N SER A 32 -26.85 -38.79 -33.45
CA SER A 32 -25.98 -38.72 -34.62
C SER A 32 -25.16 -40.02 -34.74
N LEU A 33 -25.34 -40.76 -35.84
CA LEU A 33 -24.49 -41.89 -36.23
C LEU A 33 -23.11 -41.45 -36.77
N LYS A 34 -22.84 -40.13 -36.80
CA LYS A 34 -21.54 -39.57 -37.18
C LYS A 34 -20.77 -39.17 -35.91
N PRO A 35 -19.50 -39.59 -35.74
CA PRO A 35 -18.67 -39.18 -34.62
C PRO A 35 -18.59 -37.64 -34.55
N GLN A 36 -19.07 -37.07 -33.44
CA GLN A 36 -18.89 -35.66 -33.16
C GLN A 36 -17.39 -35.40 -32.90
N PRO A 37 -16.78 -34.36 -33.51
CA PRO A 37 -15.41 -33.99 -33.19
C PRO A 37 -15.33 -33.62 -31.72
N ARG A 38 -14.32 -34.18 -31.03
CA ARG A 38 -14.05 -33.92 -29.62
C ARG A 38 -13.89 -32.41 -29.41
N PRO A 39 -14.56 -31.80 -28.39
CA PRO A 39 -14.35 -30.40 -28.07
C PRO A 39 -12.85 -30.11 -27.95
N GLU A 40 -12.41 -29.00 -28.54
CA GLU A 40 -11.03 -28.57 -28.49
C GLU A 40 -10.57 -28.57 -27.03
N ARG A 41 -9.52 -29.34 -26.73
CA ARG A 41 -8.97 -29.47 -25.38
C ARG A 41 -8.67 -28.06 -24.89
N ALA A 42 -9.35 -27.63 -23.83
CA ALA A 42 -9.02 -26.37 -23.14
C ALA A 42 -7.50 -26.30 -22.99
N ALA A 43 -6.92 -25.17 -23.43
CA ALA A 43 -5.48 -24.97 -23.43
C ALA A 43 -4.93 -25.44 -22.08
N ALA A 44 -3.91 -26.31 -22.13
CA ALA A 44 -3.29 -26.82 -20.92
C ALA A 44 -2.91 -25.63 -20.04
N ALA A 45 -3.31 -25.69 -18.75
CA ALA A 45 -2.88 -24.68 -17.79
C ALA A 45 -1.34 -24.54 -17.91
N PRO A 46 -0.81 -23.32 -17.94
CA PRO A 46 0.63 -23.12 -18.04
C PRO A 46 1.33 -23.94 -16.95
N PRO A 47 2.50 -24.52 -17.23
CA PRO A 47 3.24 -25.29 -16.23
C PRO A 47 3.40 -24.44 -14.96
N PRO A 48 3.30 -25.03 -13.77
CA PRO A 48 3.49 -24.29 -12.53
C PRO A 48 4.85 -23.60 -12.60
N GLN A 49 4.86 -22.28 -12.47
CA GLN A 49 6.10 -21.52 -12.37
C GLN A 49 6.76 -21.94 -11.04
N VAL A 50 7.77 -22.81 -11.13
CA VAL A 50 8.58 -23.21 -9.99
C VAL A 50 9.54 -22.06 -9.73
N ALA A 51 9.44 -21.47 -8.54
CA ALA A 51 10.38 -20.44 -8.09
C ALA A 51 11.82 -20.96 -8.20
N GLN A 52 12.76 -20.10 -8.57
CA GLN A 52 14.18 -20.46 -8.64
C GLN A 52 14.68 -21.02 -7.29
N PRO A 53 15.60 -22.01 -7.28
CA PRO A 53 16.19 -22.52 -6.05
C PRO A 53 16.82 -21.39 -5.23
N THR A 54 16.43 -21.24 -3.96
CA THR A 54 16.98 -20.23 -3.06
C THR A 54 18.47 -20.47 -2.79
N SER A 55 19.30 -19.44 -2.95
CA SER A 55 20.72 -19.53 -2.63
C SER A 55 20.99 -19.65 -1.13
N LYS A 56 22.20 -20.07 -0.76
CA LYS A 56 22.64 -20.07 0.65
C LYS A 56 22.58 -18.67 1.28
N LYS A 57 22.82 -17.61 0.49
CA LYS A 57 22.83 -16.22 0.96
C LYS A 57 21.41 -15.78 1.31
N SER A 58 20.46 -15.97 0.39
CA SER A 58 19.04 -15.66 0.63
C SER A 58 18.46 -16.51 1.75
N ALA A 59 18.78 -17.82 1.82
CA ALA A 59 18.35 -18.69 2.91
C ALA A 59 18.88 -18.23 4.29
N ALA A 60 20.15 -17.84 4.37
CA ALA A 60 20.73 -17.28 5.60
C ALA A 60 20.07 -15.95 6.00
N LEU A 61 19.78 -15.09 5.02
CA LEU A 61 19.10 -13.81 5.26
C LEU A 61 17.67 -14.03 5.78
N ARG A 62 16.91 -14.95 5.18
CA ARG A 62 15.59 -15.35 5.67
C ARG A 62 15.64 -15.83 7.12
N SER A 63 16.61 -16.69 7.46
CA SER A 63 16.79 -17.14 8.84
C SER A 63 17.11 -15.98 9.80
N TYR A 64 17.97 -15.05 9.39
CA TYR A 64 18.32 -13.87 10.19
C TYR A 64 17.10 -12.96 10.43
N LEU A 65 16.33 -12.64 9.39
CA LEU A 65 15.16 -11.77 9.50
C LEU A 65 14.02 -12.41 10.33
N ASN A 66 13.90 -13.74 10.29
CA ASN A 66 12.99 -14.46 11.21
C ASN A 66 13.43 -14.33 12.68
N GLN A 67 14.73 -14.36 12.96
CA GLN A 67 15.26 -14.15 14.31
C GLN A 67 15.03 -12.71 14.78
N VAL A 68 15.21 -11.72 13.89
CA VAL A 68 14.93 -10.31 14.16
C VAL A 68 13.46 -10.12 14.56
N GLN A 69 12.51 -10.57 13.74
CA GLN A 69 11.08 -10.46 14.05
C GLN A 69 10.74 -11.17 15.36
N THR A 70 11.31 -12.35 15.61
CA THR A 70 11.09 -13.09 16.86
C THR A 70 11.59 -12.31 18.08
N ALA A 71 12.76 -11.67 17.97
CA ALA A 71 13.33 -10.86 19.04
C ALA A 71 12.56 -9.56 19.27
N GLN A 72 12.05 -8.92 18.22
CA GLN A 72 11.19 -7.73 18.34
C GLN A 72 9.88 -8.08 19.05
N LEU A 73 9.21 -9.17 18.62
CA LEU A 73 7.98 -9.64 19.25
C LEU A 73 8.16 -9.99 20.73
N SER A 74 9.30 -10.61 21.11
CA SER A 74 9.56 -10.93 22.52
C SER A 74 9.81 -9.70 23.41
N GLN A 75 10.13 -8.57 22.81
CA GLN A 75 10.29 -7.27 23.48
C GLN A 75 8.98 -6.45 23.50
N GLY A 76 7.90 -6.97 22.91
CA GLY A 76 6.62 -6.25 22.82
C GLY A 76 6.56 -5.22 21.69
N LEU A 77 7.53 -5.25 20.77
CA LEU A 77 7.53 -4.45 19.54
C LEU A 77 6.59 -5.08 18.49
N LEU A 78 6.54 -4.47 17.29
CA LEU A 78 5.71 -4.90 16.17
C LEU A 78 4.21 -5.00 16.49
N ARG A 79 3.72 -4.04 17.28
CA ARG A 79 2.30 -3.92 17.63
C ARG A 79 1.46 -3.74 16.36
N GLN A 80 0.28 -4.36 16.38
CA GLN A 80 -0.68 -4.35 15.26
C GLN A 80 -1.98 -3.62 15.61
N ASP A 81 -2.08 -3.07 16.83
CA ASP A 81 -3.29 -2.46 17.38
C ASP A 81 -3.55 -1.03 16.86
N GLY A 82 -2.58 -0.44 16.19
CA GLY A 82 -2.66 0.92 15.65
C GLY A 82 -2.59 2.02 16.72
N GLY A 83 -2.06 1.70 17.90
CA GLY A 83 -2.05 2.57 19.07
C GLY A 83 -3.29 2.39 19.96
N GLY A 84 -3.33 3.12 21.06
CA GLY A 84 -4.42 3.01 22.02
C GLY A 84 -4.34 4.01 23.17
N VAL A 85 -5.00 3.66 24.27
CA VAL A 85 -5.07 4.50 25.49
C VAL A 85 -3.69 4.75 26.11
N ASP A 86 -2.71 3.90 25.84
CA ASP A 86 -1.32 3.99 26.30
C ASP A 86 -0.43 4.84 25.38
N THR A 87 -0.96 5.27 24.23
CA THR A 87 -0.27 6.11 23.25
C THR A 87 -1.07 7.37 22.89
N PRO A 88 -1.49 8.19 23.88
CA PRO A 88 -2.20 9.42 23.58
C PRO A 88 -1.28 10.43 22.90
N PHE A 89 -1.84 11.25 22.02
CA PHE A 89 -1.15 12.41 21.43
C PHE A 89 -2.06 13.62 21.39
N THR A 90 -1.46 14.81 21.47
CA THR A 90 -2.15 16.10 21.37
C THR A 90 -2.02 16.67 19.95
N ALA A 91 -2.79 17.72 19.64
CA ALA A 91 -2.61 18.53 18.43
C ALA A 91 -1.15 18.96 18.23
N SER A 92 -0.48 19.41 19.29
CA SER A 92 0.92 19.86 19.24
C SER A 92 1.91 18.72 18.96
N VAL A 93 1.63 17.51 19.44
CA VAL A 93 2.41 16.31 19.10
C VAL A 93 2.20 15.95 17.64
N LEU A 94 0.95 15.94 17.16
CA LEU A 94 0.62 15.67 15.76
C LEU A 94 1.31 16.65 14.80
N ALA A 95 1.20 17.96 15.07
CA ALA A 95 1.84 19.01 14.27
C ALA A 95 3.37 18.85 14.24
N ARG A 96 4.00 18.63 15.39
CA ARG A 96 5.45 18.46 15.48
C ARG A 96 5.92 17.22 14.72
N ASN A 97 5.22 16.10 14.88
CA ASN A 97 5.58 14.86 14.19
C ASN A 97 5.41 15.01 12.68
N PHE A 98 4.31 15.63 12.24
CA PHE A 98 4.11 15.96 10.83
C PHE A 98 5.25 16.82 10.26
N GLU A 99 5.69 17.84 10.98
CA GLU A 99 6.83 18.66 10.55
C GLU A 99 8.11 17.82 10.38
N GLN A 100 8.41 16.93 11.32
CA GLN A 100 9.61 16.09 11.27
C GLN A 100 9.56 15.04 10.16
N ILE A 101 8.38 14.52 9.83
CA ILE A 101 8.22 13.42 8.88
C ILE A 101 8.04 13.92 7.44
N ALA A 102 7.32 15.04 7.25
CA ALA A 102 6.96 15.53 5.91
C ALA A 102 7.92 16.60 5.34
N PHE A 103 8.73 17.26 6.17
CA PHE A 103 9.66 18.33 5.75
C PHE A 103 11.14 18.00 6.00
N PHE A 104 11.46 16.73 6.17
CA PHE A 104 12.83 16.22 6.22
C PHE A 104 12.93 15.00 5.31
N ASN A 105 14.15 14.60 4.96
CA ASN A 105 14.40 13.33 4.28
C ASN A 105 15.15 12.39 5.23
N GLU A 106 14.84 11.10 5.18
CA GLU A 106 15.58 10.06 5.90
C GLU A 106 17.03 9.98 5.40
N TYR A 107 17.22 9.99 4.08
CA TYR A 107 18.53 9.89 3.42
C TYR A 107 18.91 11.14 2.63
N ASP A 108 20.22 11.34 2.46
CA ASP A 108 20.75 12.25 1.44
C ASP A 108 20.45 11.73 0.02
N GLY A 109 20.62 12.58 -0.99
CA GLY A 109 20.31 12.21 -2.38
C GLY A 109 21.17 11.08 -2.96
N ALA A 110 22.24 10.67 -2.26
CA ALA A 110 23.11 9.56 -2.64
C ALA A 110 22.84 8.28 -1.82
N PHE A 111 21.89 8.32 -0.88
CA PHE A 111 21.64 7.26 0.10
C PHE A 111 22.89 6.87 0.90
N THR A 112 23.80 7.84 1.14
CA THR A 112 25.07 7.61 1.85
C THR A 112 25.04 8.02 3.32
N GLY A 113 24.05 8.81 3.73
CA GLY A 113 23.89 9.30 5.09
C GLY A 113 22.49 9.88 5.34
N ARG A 114 22.27 10.41 6.54
CA ARG A 114 20.99 11.04 6.90
C ARG A 114 20.70 12.27 6.04
N GLY A 115 19.44 12.42 5.66
CA GLY A 115 18.95 13.61 4.98
C GLY A 115 18.80 14.81 5.93
N GLY A 116 18.24 15.89 5.40
CA GLY A 116 18.04 17.15 6.12
C GLY A 116 16.70 17.77 5.74
N PRO A 117 16.49 19.06 6.11
CA PRO A 117 15.27 19.77 5.76
C PRO A 117 14.97 19.70 4.26
N SER A 118 13.71 19.44 3.93
CA SER A 118 13.19 19.35 2.58
C SER A 118 11.89 20.14 2.47
N PRO A 119 11.60 20.71 1.29
CA PRO A 119 10.25 21.22 1.03
C PRO A 119 9.24 20.07 1.05
N LEU A 120 7.97 20.38 1.31
CA LEU A 120 6.87 19.42 1.21
C LEU A 120 6.84 18.83 -0.20
N ARG A 121 6.87 17.50 -0.29
CA ARG A 121 6.74 16.77 -1.55
C ARG A 121 5.61 15.76 -1.45
N ARG A 122 4.78 15.70 -2.48
CA ARG A 122 3.68 14.73 -2.59
C ARG A 122 3.25 14.57 -4.04
N TRP A 123 2.32 13.66 -4.27
CA TRP A 123 1.65 13.50 -5.56
C TRP A 123 0.57 14.56 -5.77
N GLU A 124 0.47 15.08 -6.99
CA GLU A 124 -0.71 15.82 -7.46
C GLU A 124 -1.56 14.96 -8.39
N ASP A 125 -0.91 14.16 -9.24
CA ASP A 125 -1.55 13.15 -10.08
C ASP A 125 -1.96 11.92 -9.27
N PRO A 126 -3.02 11.19 -9.68
CA PRO A 126 -3.40 9.92 -9.05
C PRO A 126 -2.23 8.93 -8.94
N VAL A 127 -2.13 8.26 -7.81
CA VAL A 127 -1.14 7.20 -7.56
C VAL A 127 -1.68 5.86 -8.07
N ARG A 128 -0.90 5.20 -8.91
CA ARG A 128 -1.20 3.92 -9.57
C ARG A 128 -0.06 2.96 -9.29
N MET A 129 -0.29 2.06 -8.35
CA MET A 129 0.68 1.09 -7.85
C MET A 129 0.68 -0.18 -8.71
N GLU A 130 1.87 -0.71 -9.00
CA GLU A 130 2.07 -2.03 -9.62
C GLU A 130 3.02 -2.85 -8.76
N VAL A 131 2.66 -4.11 -8.48
CA VAL A 131 3.54 -5.05 -7.77
C VAL A 131 4.28 -5.92 -8.76
N ILE A 132 5.61 -5.90 -8.67
CA ILE A 132 6.54 -6.70 -9.46
C ILE A 132 7.30 -7.63 -8.52
N PHE A 133 7.37 -8.90 -8.90
CA PHE A 133 8.04 -9.92 -8.11
C PHE A 133 9.35 -10.36 -8.75
N GLY A 134 10.33 -10.70 -7.92
CA GLY A 134 11.48 -11.50 -8.35
C GLY A 134 11.06 -12.93 -8.71
N ASP A 135 11.80 -13.56 -9.62
CA ASP A 135 11.55 -14.91 -10.14
C ASP A 135 11.65 -16.01 -9.06
N SER A 136 12.29 -15.72 -7.93
CA SER A 136 12.43 -16.58 -6.76
C SER A 136 11.24 -16.51 -5.78
N VAL A 137 10.32 -15.55 -5.94
CA VAL A 137 9.21 -15.36 -5.00
C VAL A 137 8.09 -16.36 -5.28
N PRO A 138 7.72 -17.26 -4.34
CA PRO A 138 6.71 -18.29 -4.60
C PRO A 138 5.32 -17.72 -4.89
N PRO A 139 4.50 -18.35 -5.75
CA PRO A 139 3.16 -17.85 -6.09
C PRO A 139 2.22 -17.60 -4.90
N SER A 140 2.35 -18.38 -3.81
CA SER A 140 1.57 -18.18 -2.59
C SER A 140 1.91 -16.86 -1.89
N GLN A 141 3.19 -16.53 -1.80
CA GLN A 141 3.66 -15.26 -1.26
C GLN A 141 3.24 -14.11 -2.18
N GLN A 142 3.37 -14.27 -3.50
CA GLN A 142 2.91 -13.26 -4.45
C GLN A 142 1.42 -12.93 -4.28
N ALA A 143 0.58 -13.96 -4.07
CA ALA A 143 -0.86 -13.77 -3.87
C ALA A 143 -1.17 -13.03 -2.55
N ALA A 144 -0.48 -13.36 -1.46
CA ALA A 144 -0.63 -12.68 -0.17
C ALA A 144 -0.17 -11.22 -0.28
N ASP A 145 1.02 -10.97 -0.80
CA ASP A 145 1.59 -9.63 -0.86
C ASP A 145 0.81 -8.72 -1.82
N ARG A 146 0.29 -9.24 -2.95
CA ARG A 146 -0.64 -8.47 -3.82
C ARG A 146 -1.91 -8.07 -3.08
N LYS A 147 -2.46 -8.96 -2.25
CA LYS A 147 -3.66 -8.66 -1.46
C LYS A 147 -3.37 -7.57 -0.44
N ASP A 148 -2.22 -7.63 0.23
CA ASP A 148 -1.83 -6.65 1.24
C ASP A 148 -1.58 -5.27 0.63
N VAL A 149 -0.82 -5.20 -0.49
CA VAL A 149 -0.64 -3.95 -1.24
C VAL A 149 -1.97 -3.39 -1.72
N HIS A 150 -2.86 -4.23 -2.27
CA HIS A 150 -4.18 -3.76 -2.73
C HIS A 150 -5.06 -3.24 -1.59
N ALA A 151 -5.10 -3.96 -0.46
CA ALA A 151 -5.85 -3.53 0.72
C ALA A 151 -5.32 -2.21 1.26
N TYR A 152 -4.00 -2.05 1.32
CA TYR A 152 -3.37 -0.85 1.83
C TYR A 152 -3.48 0.34 0.88
N ALA A 153 -3.29 0.15 -0.42
CA ALA A 153 -3.54 1.18 -1.44
C ALA A 153 -4.97 1.76 -1.33
N ARG A 154 -5.96 0.90 -1.09
CA ARG A 154 -7.34 1.34 -0.85
C ARG A 154 -7.46 2.14 0.46
N ARG A 155 -6.82 1.70 1.55
CA ARG A 155 -6.79 2.43 2.82
C ARG A 155 -6.15 3.81 2.66
N LEU A 156 -5.00 3.90 1.98
CA LEU A 156 -4.33 5.16 1.67
C LEU A 156 -5.24 6.13 0.92
N GLY A 157 -5.95 5.66 -0.12
CA GLY A 157 -6.89 6.50 -0.86
C GLY A 157 -8.05 7.01 -0.02
N LEU A 158 -8.58 6.17 0.89
CA LEU A 158 -9.65 6.56 1.81
C LEU A 158 -9.19 7.58 2.86
N VAL A 159 -8.03 7.36 3.47
CA VAL A 159 -7.48 8.21 4.55
C VAL A 159 -7.05 9.58 4.02
N THR A 160 -6.34 9.59 2.88
CA THR A 160 -5.80 10.83 2.30
C THR A 160 -6.83 11.63 1.51
N GLY A 161 -7.90 10.98 1.01
CA GLY A 161 -8.78 11.56 -0.02
C GLY A 161 -8.11 11.73 -1.39
N HIS A 162 -6.84 11.33 -1.54
CA HIS A 162 -6.11 11.36 -2.79
C HIS A 162 -6.38 10.07 -3.59
N PRO A 163 -6.56 10.12 -4.93
CA PRO A 163 -6.80 8.92 -5.71
C PRO A 163 -5.60 7.96 -5.70
N VAL A 164 -5.77 6.80 -5.04
CA VAL A 164 -4.78 5.71 -5.00
C VAL A 164 -5.42 4.44 -5.53
N SER A 165 -4.74 3.73 -6.43
CA SER A 165 -5.24 2.48 -7.02
C SER A 165 -4.10 1.54 -7.39
N THR A 166 -4.43 0.26 -7.62
CA THR A 166 -3.49 -0.75 -8.14
C THR A 166 -3.76 -1.09 -9.61
N GLY A 167 -4.26 -0.11 -10.38
CA GLY A 167 -4.70 -0.30 -11.76
C GLY A 167 -4.33 0.86 -12.68
N GLY A 168 -4.40 0.64 -13.99
CA GLY A 168 -4.01 1.61 -15.00
C GLY A 168 -2.50 1.63 -15.27
N ARG A 169 -2.01 2.70 -15.92
CA ARG A 169 -0.58 2.85 -16.23
C ARG A 169 0.19 3.25 -14.95
N PRO A 170 1.10 2.42 -14.43
CA PRO A 170 1.69 2.66 -13.13
C PRO A 170 2.60 3.89 -13.10
N ASN A 171 2.64 4.55 -11.94
CA ASN A 171 3.64 5.56 -11.58
C ASN A 171 4.31 5.26 -10.23
N PHE A 172 3.84 4.26 -9.47
CA PHE A 172 4.50 3.74 -8.27
C PHE A 172 4.71 2.24 -8.45
N VAL A 173 5.95 1.78 -8.46
CA VAL A 173 6.30 0.36 -8.55
C VAL A 173 6.68 -0.17 -7.17
N VAL A 174 6.06 -1.27 -6.75
CA VAL A 174 6.40 -2.02 -5.53
C VAL A 174 7.10 -3.30 -5.96
N VAL A 175 8.41 -3.36 -5.72
CA VAL A 175 9.25 -4.52 -6.02
C VAL A 175 9.34 -5.39 -4.78
N ILE A 176 8.93 -6.65 -4.89
CA ILE A 176 9.10 -7.66 -3.85
C ILE A 176 10.01 -8.74 -4.43
N ALA A 177 11.26 -8.75 -3.98
CA ALA A 177 12.29 -9.61 -4.56
C ALA A 177 13.25 -10.13 -3.48
N SER A 178 13.96 -11.20 -3.80
CA SER A 178 14.95 -11.78 -2.89
C SER A 178 16.33 -11.17 -3.12
N GLU A 179 17.26 -11.47 -2.24
CA GLU A 179 18.67 -11.18 -2.41
C GLU A 179 19.26 -11.84 -3.67
N ASP A 180 18.63 -12.89 -4.21
CA ASP A 180 19.11 -13.61 -5.39
C ASP A 180 18.77 -12.89 -6.71
N ASP A 181 17.66 -12.14 -6.75
CA ASP A 181 17.08 -11.61 -7.99
C ASP A 181 16.62 -10.15 -7.92
N ARG A 182 16.76 -9.46 -6.78
CA ARG A 182 16.40 -8.04 -6.62
C ARG A 182 17.10 -7.14 -7.62
N ALA A 183 18.41 -7.31 -7.83
CA ALA A 183 19.16 -6.48 -8.77
C ALA A 183 18.67 -6.65 -10.22
N GLU A 184 18.42 -7.89 -10.63
CA GLU A 184 17.88 -8.18 -11.96
C GLU A 184 16.45 -7.65 -12.11
N THR A 185 15.63 -7.80 -11.08
CA THR A 185 14.24 -7.29 -11.05
C THR A 185 14.22 -5.76 -11.15
N LEU A 186 15.15 -5.08 -10.49
CA LEU A 186 15.29 -3.62 -10.58
C LEU A 186 15.78 -3.15 -11.95
N ALA A 187 16.71 -3.88 -12.57
CA ALA A 187 17.15 -3.60 -13.94
C ALA A 187 16.00 -3.71 -14.95
N LYS A 188 15.06 -4.65 -14.74
CA LYS A 188 13.84 -4.79 -15.58
C LYS A 188 12.89 -3.58 -15.45
N ILE A 189 12.97 -2.79 -14.38
CA ILE A 189 12.12 -1.61 -14.19
C ILE A 189 12.78 -0.28 -14.53
N ALA A 190 14.10 -0.27 -14.68
CA ALA A 190 14.82 0.91 -15.12
C ALA A 190 14.21 1.44 -16.43
N ASN A 191 14.02 2.76 -16.53
CA ASN A 191 13.42 3.44 -17.68
C ASN A 191 11.93 3.13 -17.95
N ARG A 192 11.23 2.33 -17.12
CA ARG A 192 9.75 2.16 -17.24
C ARG A 192 8.98 3.40 -16.80
N LEU A 193 9.55 4.17 -15.88
CA LEU A 193 8.95 5.36 -15.29
C LEU A 193 9.82 6.61 -15.54
N PRO A 194 9.21 7.80 -15.72
CA PRO A 194 9.96 9.05 -15.87
C PRO A 194 10.86 9.31 -14.66
N GLY A 195 12.12 9.67 -14.92
CA GLY A 195 13.10 9.97 -13.87
C GLY A 195 13.77 8.75 -13.22
N ILE A 196 13.38 7.52 -13.59
CA ILE A 196 14.00 6.28 -13.08
C ILE A 196 15.09 5.79 -14.04
N SER A 197 16.30 5.64 -13.52
CA SER A 197 17.48 5.10 -14.23
C SER A 197 18.18 4.05 -13.39
N ASP A 198 19.09 3.28 -13.99
CA ASP A 198 19.91 2.31 -13.24
C ASP A 198 20.68 2.99 -12.10
N ALA A 199 21.22 4.19 -12.35
CA ALA A 199 21.94 4.96 -11.34
C ALA A 199 21.05 5.35 -10.16
N SER A 200 19.78 5.72 -10.42
CA SER A 200 18.84 6.12 -9.37
C SER A 200 18.28 4.95 -8.56
N LEU A 201 18.39 3.72 -9.09
CA LEU A 201 17.97 2.48 -8.42
C LEU A 201 19.12 1.76 -7.70
N ARG A 202 20.37 2.23 -7.83
CA ARG A 202 21.54 1.54 -7.30
C ARG A 202 21.45 1.30 -5.79
N ALA A 203 21.06 2.31 -5.01
CA ALA A 203 20.90 2.17 -3.56
C ALA A 203 19.86 1.09 -3.20
N LEU A 204 18.74 1.07 -3.94
CA LEU A 204 17.68 0.07 -3.80
C LEU A 204 18.11 -1.33 -4.28
N SER A 205 19.11 -1.43 -5.15
CA SER A 205 19.71 -2.69 -5.62
C SER A 205 20.86 -3.20 -4.73
N GLU A 206 21.46 -2.34 -3.92
CA GLU A 206 22.62 -2.66 -3.06
C GLU A 206 22.30 -2.51 -1.55
N MET A 207 21.02 -2.60 -1.17
CA MET A 207 20.55 -2.62 0.23
C MET A 207 21.41 -3.50 1.14
N ARG A 208 21.75 -2.94 2.30
CA ARG A 208 22.48 -3.62 3.36
C ARG A 208 21.65 -4.77 3.94
N ARG A 209 22.31 -5.70 4.63
CA ARG A 209 21.68 -6.89 5.23
C ARG A 209 20.61 -6.53 6.28
N ASP A 210 20.82 -5.41 6.98
CA ASP A 210 19.95 -4.88 8.03
C ASP A 210 18.84 -3.96 7.51
N THR A 211 18.81 -3.64 6.22
CA THR A 211 17.73 -2.87 5.60
C THR A 211 16.62 -3.82 5.14
N TYR A 212 15.44 -3.78 5.76
CA TYR A 212 14.32 -4.69 5.46
C TYR A 212 13.60 -4.32 4.16
N CYS A 213 13.49 -3.02 3.92
CA CYS A 213 12.82 -2.40 2.79
C CYS A 213 13.39 -1.00 2.58
N ALA A 214 13.13 -0.40 1.42
CA ALA A 214 13.42 1.00 1.14
C ALA A 214 12.54 1.55 0.03
N VAL A 215 12.21 2.83 0.07
CA VAL A 215 11.50 3.55 -1.00
C VAL A 215 12.30 4.75 -1.48
N ALA A 216 12.17 5.01 -2.78
CA ALA A 216 12.61 6.26 -3.37
C ALA A 216 11.46 6.87 -4.18
N ALA A 217 11.13 8.13 -3.90
CA ALA A 217 10.20 8.92 -4.69
C ALA A 217 10.97 9.96 -5.50
N TYR A 218 10.49 10.22 -6.72
CA TYR A 218 11.18 10.98 -7.74
C TYR A 218 10.25 12.04 -8.32
N ALA A 219 10.81 13.21 -8.57
CA ALA A 219 10.16 14.31 -9.27
C ALA A 219 10.88 14.55 -10.59
N ALA A 220 10.24 14.22 -11.71
CA ALA A 220 10.73 14.47 -13.05
C ALA A 220 9.95 15.64 -13.68
N GLY A 221 10.67 16.56 -14.33
CA GLY A 221 10.06 17.71 -15.01
C GLY A 221 10.28 19.04 -14.27
N PRO A 222 9.44 20.06 -14.54
CA PRO A 222 9.70 21.43 -14.08
C PRO A 222 9.41 21.64 -12.58
N SER A 223 8.57 20.82 -11.96
CA SER A 223 8.31 20.85 -10.52
C SER A 223 9.20 19.82 -9.82
N SER A 224 10.18 20.29 -9.04
CA SER A 224 11.07 19.43 -8.24
C SER A 224 10.42 18.91 -6.96
N ASN A 225 9.17 19.32 -6.66
CA ASN A 225 8.47 18.98 -5.43
C ASN A 225 7.19 18.15 -5.65
N THR A 226 6.78 17.95 -6.90
CA THR A 226 5.66 17.08 -7.25
C THR A 226 6.20 15.72 -7.67
N TYR A 227 5.79 14.65 -6.98
CA TYR A 227 6.21 13.30 -7.36
C TYR A 227 5.59 12.88 -8.69
N THR A 228 6.41 12.21 -9.50
CA THR A 228 6.02 11.64 -10.79
C THR A 228 6.29 10.14 -10.87
N ALA A 229 7.19 9.64 -10.01
CA ALA A 229 7.51 8.22 -9.93
C ALA A 229 7.89 7.85 -8.48
N ALA A 230 7.63 6.61 -8.08
CA ALA A 230 8.22 6.02 -6.88
C ALA A 230 8.53 4.54 -7.08
N VAL A 231 9.54 4.06 -6.37
CA VAL A 231 9.95 2.65 -6.34
C VAL A 231 10.17 2.25 -4.89
N ALA A 232 9.32 1.35 -4.39
CA ALA A 232 9.51 0.67 -3.11
C ALA A 232 10.12 -0.70 -3.37
N VAL A 233 11.06 -1.11 -2.53
CA VAL A 233 11.71 -2.42 -2.59
C VAL A 233 11.59 -3.10 -1.24
N ILE A 234 10.99 -4.28 -1.24
CA ILE A 234 10.72 -5.07 -0.04
C ILE A 234 11.38 -6.44 -0.20
N ARG A 235 12.17 -6.85 0.79
CA ARG A 235 12.80 -8.17 0.77
C ARG A 235 11.75 -9.27 0.89
N SER A 236 11.75 -10.19 -0.06
CA SER A 236 10.90 -11.39 0.02
C SER A 236 11.29 -12.33 1.17
N GLU A 237 12.51 -12.19 1.70
CA GLU A 237 12.99 -12.91 2.88
C GLU A 237 12.38 -12.43 4.19
N ASN A 238 11.78 -11.24 4.23
CA ASN A 238 11.11 -10.74 5.42
C ASN A 238 9.99 -11.72 5.82
N PRO A 239 9.92 -12.13 7.10
CA PRO A 239 8.76 -12.87 7.61
C PRO A 239 7.47 -12.06 7.44
N ASP A 240 6.32 -12.72 7.48
CA ASP A 240 5.05 -12.14 7.02
C ASP A 240 4.68 -10.81 7.70
N LEU A 241 4.86 -10.69 9.02
CA LEU A 241 4.53 -9.45 9.73
C LEU A 241 5.51 -8.33 9.38
N LEU A 242 6.81 -8.59 9.35
CA LEU A 242 7.82 -7.59 8.95
C LEU A 242 7.63 -7.17 7.49
N ARG A 243 7.24 -8.11 6.60
CA ARG A 243 6.94 -7.81 5.21
C ARG A 243 5.70 -6.93 5.09
N LEU A 244 4.65 -7.19 5.86
CA LEU A 244 3.47 -6.33 5.93
C LEU A 244 3.80 -4.95 6.50
N SER A 245 4.68 -4.86 7.49
CA SER A 245 5.19 -3.60 8.05
C SER A 245 5.85 -2.75 6.98
N CYS A 246 6.81 -3.34 6.26
CA CYS A 246 7.45 -2.72 5.10
C CYS A 246 6.43 -2.28 4.03
N ILE A 247 5.39 -3.08 3.75
CA ILE A 247 4.35 -2.66 2.81
C ILE A 247 3.64 -1.39 3.32
N GLN A 248 3.37 -1.25 4.61
CA GLN A 248 2.65 -0.08 5.11
C GLN A 248 3.53 1.17 5.20
N GLU A 249 4.75 1.00 5.67
CA GLU A 249 5.74 2.06 5.82
C GLU A 249 6.14 2.62 4.46
N GLU A 250 6.70 1.79 3.57
CA GLU A 250 7.26 2.24 2.29
C GLU A 250 6.22 2.87 1.37
N LEU A 251 4.99 2.37 1.40
CA LEU A 251 3.91 2.93 0.59
C LEU A 251 3.43 4.26 1.17
N ALA A 252 3.44 4.46 2.50
CA ALA A 252 3.11 5.75 3.11
C ALA A 252 4.24 6.77 2.95
N GLN A 253 5.50 6.37 3.13
CA GLN A 253 6.66 7.21 2.82
C GLN A 253 6.66 7.61 1.34
N GLY A 254 6.37 6.66 0.44
CA GLY A 254 6.19 6.90 -0.99
C GLY A 254 5.04 7.85 -1.34
N MET A 255 4.10 8.12 -0.43
CA MET A 255 3.08 9.17 -0.60
C MET A 255 3.61 10.58 -0.27
N GLY A 256 4.70 10.70 0.49
CA GLY A 256 5.35 11.97 0.88
C GLY A 256 5.74 12.10 2.36
N LEU A 257 5.52 11.08 3.19
CA LEU A 257 5.99 11.04 4.58
C LEU A 257 7.44 10.53 4.64
N ALA A 258 8.37 11.28 4.06
CA ALA A 258 9.68 10.78 3.60
C ALA A 258 10.80 10.68 4.66
N ASN A 259 10.48 10.76 5.95
CA ASN A 259 11.48 10.72 7.02
C ASN A 259 10.98 10.00 8.27
N ASP A 260 11.91 9.35 8.96
CA ASP A 260 11.69 8.76 10.28
C ASP A 260 12.27 9.63 11.40
N SER A 261 11.64 9.57 12.57
CA SER A 261 12.03 10.36 13.73
C SER A 261 11.74 9.62 15.03
N PRO A 262 12.74 9.40 15.92
CA PRO A 262 12.51 8.77 17.23
C PRO A 262 11.56 9.55 18.14
N ALA A 263 11.21 10.79 17.79
CA ALA A 263 10.22 11.59 18.49
C ALA A 263 8.77 11.38 18.01
N ALA A 264 8.54 10.52 16.99
CA ALA A 264 7.27 10.40 16.28
C ALA A 264 6.24 9.47 16.94
N ARG A 265 6.55 8.85 18.09
CA ARG A 265 5.61 7.94 18.78
C ARG A 265 4.21 8.57 18.95
N PRO A 266 3.10 7.87 18.66
CA PRO A 266 3.01 6.47 18.22
C PRO A 266 2.92 6.36 16.70
N SER A 267 4.05 6.15 16.03
CA SER A 267 4.10 6.15 14.58
C SER A 267 4.95 4.99 14.10
N ILE A 268 4.62 4.42 12.94
CA ILE A 268 5.53 3.50 12.25
C ILE A 268 6.84 4.21 11.82
N PHE A 269 6.83 5.54 11.71
CA PHE A 269 8.01 6.36 11.39
C PHE A 269 8.84 6.72 12.64
N ASN A 270 8.68 6.00 13.76
CA ASN A 270 9.38 6.31 15.01
C ASN A 270 10.77 5.64 15.13
N ASP A 271 11.24 4.91 14.12
CA ASP A 271 12.58 4.30 14.07
C ASP A 271 12.89 3.33 15.25
N ASP A 272 11.86 2.81 15.93
CA ASP A 272 12.02 1.86 17.06
C ASP A 272 11.24 0.54 16.92
N ASP A 273 10.53 0.35 15.81
CA ASP A 273 9.70 -0.81 15.49
C ASP A 273 8.57 -1.10 16.50
N GLU A 274 8.17 -0.16 17.37
CA GLU A 274 7.06 -0.36 18.32
C GLU A 274 5.79 -0.81 17.60
N PHE A 275 5.49 -0.21 16.45
CA PHE A 275 4.32 -0.51 15.62
C PHE A 275 4.72 -1.15 14.30
N ALA A 276 4.18 -2.33 14.01
CA ALA A 276 4.33 -2.97 12.71
C ALA A 276 3.30 -2.47 11.68
N LEU A 277 2.23 -1.83 12.12
CA LEU A 277 1.13 -1.41 11.23
C LEU A 277 0.74 0.03 11.53
N LEU A 278 0.22 0.70 10.50
CA LEU A 278 -0.19 2.09 10.50
C LEU A 278 -1.14 2.39 11.66
N THR A 279 -0.74 3.34 12.49
CA THR A 279 -1.49 3.80 13.66
C THR A 279 -2.57 4.82 13.29
N GLY A 280 -3.46 5.10 14.23
CA GLY A 280 -4.39 6.23 14.09
C GLY A 280 -3.67 7.58 13.97
N HIS A 281 -2.47 7.71 14.56
CA HIS A 281 -1.64 8.90 14.41
C HIS A 281 -1.13 9.06 12.98
N ASP A 282 -0.60 7.97 12.40
CA ASP A 282 -0.07 7.98 11.03
C ASP A 282 -1.15 8.27 9.98
N GLU A 283 -2.38 7.79 10.19
CA GLU A 283 -3.51 8.15 9.34
C GLU A 283 -3.79 9.66 9.34
N LEU A 284 -3.64 10.32 10.50
CA LEU A 284 -3.77 11.77 10.58
C LEU A 284 -2.60 12.48 9.89
N LEU A 285 -1.38 11.97 9.99
CA LEU A 285 -0.22 12.51 9.26
C LEU A 285 -0.45 12.46 7.73
N LEU A 286 -0.95 11.33 7.22
CA LEU A 286 -1.32 11.16 5.82
C LEU A 286 -2.45 12.11 5.40
N LYS A 287 -3.46 12.30 6.26
CA LYS A 287 -4.55 13.23 6.01
C LYS A 287 -4.07 14.68 5.97
N MET A 288 -3.17 15.06 6.87
CA MET A 288 -2.50 16.37 6.87
C MET A 288 -1.69 16.57 5.59
N LEU A 289 -0.91 15.57 5.18
CA LEU A 289 -0.08 15.63 3.97
C LEU A 289 -0.88 15.99 2.72
N TYR A 290 -2.14 15.54 2.63
CA TYR A 290 -3.05 15.80 1.51
C TYR A 290 -4.08 16.91 1.76
N ASP A 291 -3.99 17.64 2.88
CA ASP A 291 -4.83 18.82 3.11
C ASP A 291 -4.59 19.87 2.00
N PRO A 292 -5.65 20.47 1.43
CA PRO A 292 -5.52 21.42 0.33
C PRO A 292 -4.78 22.70 0.71
N ARG A 293 -4.67 23.06 2.00
CA ARG A 293 -3.91 24.22 2.45
C ARG A 293 -2.41 24.01 2.32
N LEU A 294 -1.93 22.77 2.43
CA LEU A 294 -0.53 22.42 2.20
C LEU A 294 -0.28 22.18 0.71
N LYS A 295 0.76 22.82 0.17
CA LYS A 295 1.13 22.76 -1.25
C LYS A 295 2.56 22.22 -1.42
N PRO A 296 2.82 21.41 -2.48
CA PRO A 296 4.17 21.03 -2.84
C PRO A 296 5.10 22.26 -2.91
N GLY A 297 6.29 22.16 -2.33
CA GLY A 297 7.28 23.23 -2.32
C GLY A 297 7.26 24.14 -1.08
N MET A 298 6.23 24.08 -0.24
CA MET A 298 6.25 24.77 1.06
C MET A 298 7.40 24.26 1.91
N VAL A 299 8.09 25.14 2.64
CA VAL A 299 9.06 24.74 3.66
C VAL A 299 8.41 24.74 5.04
N ALA A 300 9.01 24.03 6.01
CA ALA A 300 8.44 23.90 7.36
C ALA A 300 8.15 25.25 8.03
N GLY A 301 8.96 26.28 7.75
CA GLY A 301 8.73 27.65 8.22
C GLY A 301 7.39 28.21 7.80
N ASP A 302 7.12 28.17 6.49
CA ASP A 302 5.94 28.78 5.88
C ASP A 302 4.66 27.99 6.18
N ALA A 303 4.78 26.67 6.33
CA ALA A 303 3.63 25.79 6.58
C ALA A 303 3.23 25.69 8.06
N ARG A 304 4.06 26.19 9.00
CA ARG A 304 3.92 25.89 10.44
C ARG A 304 2.56 26.24 11.03
N GLU A 305 2.09 27.44 10.77
CA GLU A 305 0.79 27.90 11.29
C GLU A 305 -0.35 27.05 10.72
N THR A 306 -0.34 26.83 9.41
CA THR A 306 -1.30 25.94 8.73
C THR A 306 -1.26 24.51 9.27
N VAL A 307 -0.07 23.95 9.53
CA VAL A 307 0.08 22.60 10.11
C VAL A 307 -0.53 22.54 11.51
N GLN A 308 -0.35 23.58 12.33
CA GLN A 308 -0.93 23.66 13.67
C GLN A 308 -2.45 23.74 13.64
N GLU A 309 -3.01 24.55 12.73
CA GLU A 309 -4.46 24.64 12.51
C GLU A 309 -5.06 23.29 12.11
N ILE A 310 -4.49 22.64 11.08
CA ILE A 310 -4.97 21.32 10.61
C ILE A 310 -4.91 20.31 11.76
N ALA A 311 -3.81 20.27 12.52
CA ALA A 311 -3.66 19.33 13.63
C ALA A 311 -4.69 19.57 14.75
N ALA A 312 -5.02 20.84 15.06
CA ALA A 312 -6.05 21.18 16.03
C ALA A 312 -7.43 20.72 15.57
N GLU A 313 -7.79 20.98 14.30
CA GLU A 313 -9.06 20.54 13.71
C GLU A 313 -9.22 19.01 13.73
N LEU A 314 -8.15 18.28 13.38
CA LEU A 314 -8.18 16.82 13.31
C LEU A 314 -8.23 16.12 14.67
N THR A 315 -7.78 16.80 15.73
CA THR A 315 -7.77 16.26 17.10
C THR A 315 -8.94 16.77 17.95
N GLY A 316 -9.86 17.55 17.37
CA GLY A 316 -11.04 18.08 18.06
C GLY A 316 -10.72 19.22 19.02
N GLY A 317 -9.62 19.94 18.80
CA GLY A 317 -9.29 21.15 19.55
C GLY A 317 -10.20 22.34 19.19
N PRO A 318 -10.31 23.38 20.04
CA PRO A 318 -10.99 24.60 19.66
C PRO A 318 -10.23 25.30 18.52
N VAL A 319 -10.97 25.67 17.47
CA VAL A 319 -10.51 26.60 16.42
C VAL A 319 -10.44 28.03 16.93
#